data_AF-A0AAW9E4F6-F1
#
_entry.id   AF-A0AAW9E4F6-F1
#
_cell.length_a   1.000
_cell.length_b   1.000
_cell.length_c   1.000
_cell.angle_alpha   90.00
_cell.angle_beta   90.00
_cell.angle_gamma   90.00
#
_symmetry.space_group_name_H-M   'P 1'
#
loop_
_entity.id
_entity.type
_entity.pdbx_description
1 polymer ?
#
loop_
_entity_poly.entity_id
_entity_poly.type
_entity_poly.pdbx_seq_one_letter_code
_entity_poly.pdbx_strand_id
1 'polypeptide(L)'
;MIDTLVREKIAARLSATAPAIPVGISNRHVHLAQQDVEALFGKGYSLTPFKPLRQPGQFAAQECVTVVGPKGSLTNVRVLGPTRPVSQLEVSRADCFTLGIKAPVRESGQLENAGSALLIGPAGHVELHSQVICAWRHIHMSPQDARRLNVSNGQKVSVRSNGERQLTFDEVVVRVRDDFALEFHIDTEEANAAGLKNGAQVTLIG
;
A
#
# COMPACT_ATOMS: atom_id res chain seq x y z
N MET A 1 -15.45 -13.83 46.28
CA MET A 1 -14.07 -13.42 45.90
C MET A 1 -13.87 -13.80 44.45
N ILE A 2 -13.37 -12.88 43.60
CA ILE A 2 -12.98 -13.23 42.22
C ILE A 2 -11.78 -14.17 42.30
N ASP A 3 -11.93 -15.36 41.72
CA ASP A 3 -10.93 -16.42 41.61
C ASP A 3 -9.59 -15.87 41.08
N THR A 4 -8.47 -16.33 41.66
CA THR A 4 -7.11 -15.93 41.27
C THR A 4 -6.85 -16.14 39.78
N LEU A 5 -7.37 -17.23 39.20
CA LEU A 5 -7.30 -17.53 37.77
C LEU A 5 -8.07 -16.52 36.92
N VAL A 6 -9.17 -15.98 37.45
CA VAL A 6 -9.95 -14.91 36.80
C VAL A 6 -9.20 -13.58 36.91
N ARG A 7 -8.56 -13.29 38.05
CA ARG A 7 -7.71 -12.10 38.21
C ARG A 7 -6.51 -12.13 37.27
N GLU A 8 -5.85 -13.27 37.13
CA GLU A 8 -4.73 -13.45 36.20
C GLU A 8 -5.17 -13.31 34.74
N LYS A 9 -6.31 -13.88 34.36
CA LYS A 9 -6.89 -13.69 33.00
C LYS A 9 -7.29 -12.25 32.73
N ILE A 10 -7.85 -11.56 33.72
CA ILE A 10 -8.20 -10.14 33.62
C ILE A 10 -6.93 -9.29 33.53
N ALA A 11 -5.94 -9.53 34.40
CA ALA A 11 -4.67 -8.82 34.38
C ALA A 11 -3.93 -9.04 33.05
N ALA A 12 -3.86 -10.28 32.54
CA ALA A 12 -3.26 -10.58 31.25
C ALA A 12 -4.01 -9.94 30.07
N ARG A 13 -5.34 -9.83 30.13
CA ARG A 13 -6.13 -9.10 29.12
C ARG A 13 -5.95 -7.59 29.21
N LEU A 14 -5.84 -7.04 30.41
CA LEU A 14 -5.63 -5.61 30.65
C LEU A 14 -4.18 -5.17 30.40
N SER A 15 -3.21 -6.09 30.53
CA SER A 15 -1.78 -5.86 30.29
C SER A 15 -1.32 -6.23 28.89
N ALA A 16 -2.17 -6.85 28.07
CA ALA A 16 -1.86 -7.14 26.68
C ALA A 16 -1.83 -5.82 25.90
N THR A 17 -0.65 -5.21 25.82
CA THR A 17 -0.38 -4.16 24.83
C THR A 17 -0.77 -4.70 23.46
N ALA A 18 -1.67 -4.00 22.77
CA ALA A 18 -2.08 -4.37 21.43
C ALA A 18 -0.85 -4.62 20.55
N PRO A 19 -0.82 -5.70 19.75
CA PRO A 19 0.30 -6.03 18.90
C PRO A 19 0.76 -4.83 18.07
N ALA A 20 2.06 -4.57 18.09
CA ALA A 20 2.65 -3.55 17.24
C ALA A 20 2.54 -3.96 15.75
N ILE A 21 2.07 -3.03 14.93
CA ILE A 21 1.90 -3.22 13.49
C ILE A 21 3.05 -2.47 12.79
N PRO A 22 3.85 -3.14 11.95
CA PRO A 22 4.94 -2.48 11.23
C PRO A 22 4.40 -1.64 10.07
N VAL A 23 5.02 -0.49 9.84
CA VAL A 23 4.68 0.42 8.75
C VAL A 23 5.44 0.04 7.47
N GLY A 24 4.70 -0.07 6.36
CA GLY A 24 5.21 -0.08 5.00
C GLY A 24 4.87 1.23 4.29
N ILE A 25 5.90 1.95 3.84
CA ILE A 25 5.75 3.23 3.15
C ILE A 25 5.89 3.01 1.65
N SER A 26 4.85 3.36 0.92
CA SER A 26 4.78 3.28 -0.53
C SER A 26 5.14 4.62 -1.17
N ASN A 27 6.22 4.64 -1.95
CA ASN A 27 6.44 5.70 -2.93
C ASN A 27 5.58 5.41 -4.18
N ARG A 28 5.51 6.37 -5.11
CA ARG A 28 4.86 6.17 -6.41
C ARG A 28 5.38 4.93 -7.12
N HIS A 29 4.47 4.12 -7.64
CA HIS A 29 4.80 2.85 -8.28
C HIS A 29 3.66 2.37 -9.17
N VAL A 30 3.96 1.40 -10.04
CA VAL A 30 2.99 0.80 -10.95
C VAL A 30 3.00 -0.72 -10.83
N HIS A 31 1.81 -1.30 -10.82
CA HIS A 31 1.58 -2.71 -11.10
C HIS A 31 1.17 -2.86 -12.55
N LEU A 32 1.71 -3.85 -13.25
CA LEU A 32 1.48 -4.02 -14.70
C LEU A 32 0.80 -5.35 -15.01
N ALA A 33 -0.09 -5.32 -16.00
CA ALA A 33 -0.53 -6.51 -16.71
C ALA A 33 0.57 -7.03 -17.65
N GLN A 34 0.56 -8.34 -17.92
CA GLN A 34 1.59 -8.96 -18.76
C GLN A 34 1.67 -8.32 -20.15
N GLN A 35 0.53 -8.00 -20.77
CA GLN A 35 0.49 -7.30 -22.05
C GLN A 35 1.17 -5.92 -22.00
N ASP A 36 1.05 -5.21 -20.87
CA ASP A 36 1.62 -3.88 -20.70
C ASP A 36 3.12 -3.97 -20.40
N VAL A 37 3.55 -5.01 -19.67
CA VAL A 37 4.98 -5.35 -19.55
C VAL A 37 5.58 -5.55 -20.94
N GLU A 38 4.92 -6.31 -21.80
CA GLU A 38 5.44 -6.57 -23.15
C GLU A 38 5.43 -5.31 -24.04
N ALA A 39 4.42 -4.46 -23.92
CA ALA A 39 4.37 -3.19 -24.64
C ALA A 39 5.45 -2.20 -24.19
N LEU A 40 5.78 -2.17 -22.89
CA LEU A 40 6.74 -1.24 -22.31
C LEU A 40 8.19 -1.74 -22.44
N PHE A 41 8.43 -3.05 -22.37
CA PHE A 41 9.77 -3.64 -22.24
C PHE A 41 10.13 -4.65 -23.35
N GLY A 42 9.18 -5.07 -24.18
CA GLY A 42 9.40 -5.95 -25.33
C GLY A 42 8.61 -7.27 -25.26
N LYS A 43 8.32 -7.86 -26.43
CA LYS A 43 7.53 -9.10 -26.52
C LYS A 43 8.15 -10.25 -25.70
N GLY A 44 7.32 -10.93 -24.92
CA GLY A 44 7.73 -12.03 -24.03
C GLY A 44 8.56 -11.61 -22.81
N TYR A 45 8.67 -10.32 -22.51
CA TYR A 45 9.46 -9.84 -21.37
C TYR A 45 8.88 -10.30 -20.03
N SER A 46 9.77 -10.64 -19.10
CA SER A 46 9.43 -11.00 -17.72
C SER A 46 10.13 -10.04 -16.76
N LEU A 47 9.39 -9.50 -15.79
CA LEU A 47 9.94 -8.56 -14.80
C LEU A 47 11.09 -9.19 -14.02
N THR A 48 12.15 -8.43 -13.80
CA THR A 48 13.34 -8.91 -13.09
C THR A 48 13.22 -8.56 -11.61
N PRO A 49 13.14 -9.53 -10.68
CA PRO A 49 13.08 -9.24 -9.26
C PRO A 49 14.32 -8.47 -8.78
N PHE A 50 14.11 -7.37 -8.07
CA PHE A 50 15.19 -6.58 -7.46
C PHE A 50 15.21 -6.72 -5.94
N LYS A 51 14.07 -6.46 -5.28
CA LYS A 51 13.97 -6.52 -3.82
C LYS A 51 12.62 -7.12 -3.39
N PRO A 52 12.59 -8.15 -2.53
CA PRO A 52 11.34 -8.65 -1.98
C PRO A 52 10.66 -7.59 -1.10
N LEU A 53 9.35 -7.51 -1.19
CA LEU A 53 8.52 -6.72 -0.28
C LEU A 53 8.10 -7.60 0.91
N ARG A 54 7.55 -6.97 1.95
CA ARG A 54 7.06 -7.71 3.13
C ARG A 54 5.86 -8.59 2.80
N GLN A 55 5.02 -8.16 1.88
CA GLN A 55 3.90 -8.98 1.40
C GLN A 55 4.43 -10.20 0.63
N PRO A 56 4.07 -11.44 1.03
CA PRO A 56 4.56 -12.66 0.42
C PRO A 56 4.43 -12.67 -1.11
N GLY A 57 5.53 -13.02 -1.78
CA GLY A 57 5.58 -13.11 -3.25
C GLY A 57 5.63 -11.77 -4.00
N GLN A 58 5.42 -10.63 -3.33
CA GLN A 58 5.52 -9.31 -3.96
C GLN A 58 6.98 -8.84 -3.98
N PHE A 59 7.38 -8.11 -5.03
CA PHE A 59 8.73 -7.57 -5.16
C PHE A 59 8.75 -6.23 -5.89
N ALA A 60 9.71 -5.38 -5.54
CA ALA A 60 10.14 -4.30 -6.42
C ALA A 60 10.98 -4.92 -7.55
N ALA A 61 10.66 -4.59 -8.79
CA ALA A 61 11.38 -5.06 -9.97
C ALA A 61 12.54 -4.13 -10.33
N GLN A 62 13.51 -4.56 -11.13
CA GLN A 62 14.60 -3.69 -11.60
C GLN A 62 14.08 -2.58 -12.51
N GLU A 63 12.98 -2.86 -13.20
CA GLU A 63 12.35 -1.99 -14.17
C GLU A 63 11.70 -0.76 -13.52
N CYS A 64 11.78 0.34 -14.26
CA CYS A 64 11.07 1.58 -13.99
C CYS A 64 10.43 2.07 -15.29
N VAL A 65 9.37 2.87 -15.13
CA VAL A 65 8.72 3.58 -16.23
C VAL A 65 8.79 5.08 -16.01
N THR A 66 8.55 5.84 -17.08
CA THR A 66 8.22 7.27 -16.98
C THR A 66 6.71 7.42 -17.06
N VAL A 67 6.12 8.15 -16.12
CA VAL A 67 4.70 8.51 -16.13
C VAL A 67 4.58 9.92 -16.69
N VAL A 68 3.72 10.12 -17.67
CA VAL A 68 3.46 11.42 -18.31
C VAL A 68 2.00 11.79 -18.14
N GLY A 69 1.76 13.02 -17.69
CA GLY A 69 0.45 13.64 -17.66
C GLY A 69 0.45 14.96 -18.44
N PRO A 70 -0.69 15.66 -18.53
CA PRO A 70 -0.83 16.88 -19.34
C PRO A 70 0.13 18.02 -18.98
N LYS A 71 0.59 18.09 -17.73
CA LYS A 71 1.44 19.19 -17.24
C LYS A 71 2.92 18.82 -17.13
N GLY A 72 3.24 17.54 -16.98
CA GLY A 72 4.60 17.12 -16.69
C GLY A 72 4.76 15.61 -16.58
N SER A 73 5.92 15.18 -16.10
CA SER A 73 6.28 13.77 -16.01
C SER A 73 6.98 13.43 -14.70
N LEU A 74 6.93 12.14 -14.35
CA LEU A 74 7.66 11.52 -13.24
C LEU A 74 8.51 10.40 -13.83
N THR A 75 9.83 10.52 -13.72
CA THR A 75 10.77 9.49 -14.18
C THR A 75 11.09 8.51 -13.05
N ASN A 76 11.64 7.34 -13.41
CA ASN A 76 12.07 6.32 -12.46
C ASN A 76 10.94 5.82 -11.52
N VAL A 77 9.71 5.73 -12.02
CA VAL A 77 8.58 5.16 -11.28
C VAL A 77 8.72 3.65 -11.26
N ARG A 78 8.82 3.07 -10.06
CA ARG A 78 9.15 1.66 -9.83
C ARG A 78 8.01 0.75 -10.31
N VAL A 79 8.36 -0.35 -11.00
CA VAL A 79 7.43 -1.45 -11.26
C VAL A 79 7.42 -2.42 -10.08
N LEU A 80 6.22 -2.78 -9.60
CA LEU A 80 6.04 -3.82 -8.58
C LEU A 80 5.49 -5.09 -9.22
N GLY A 81 6.21 -6.19 -8.99
CA GLY A 81 5.83 -7.54 -9.43
C GLY A 81 5.21 -8.38 -8.32
N PRO A 82 4.61 -9.53 -8.67
CA PRO A 82 4.46 -10.07 -10.03
C PRO A 82 3.43 -9.27 -10.85
N THR A 83 3.29 -9.62 -12.13
CA THR A 83 2.25 -9.05 -12.98
C THR A 83 0.86 -9.33 -12.40
N ARG A 84 -0.07 -8.42 -12.68
CA ARG A 84 -1.47 -8.51 -12.25
C ARG A 84 -2.39 -8.66 -13.47
N PRO A 85 -3.67 -9.03 -13.29
CA PRO A 85 -4.61 -9.04 -14.42
C PRO A 85 -4.85 -7.65 -15.03
N VAL A 86 -4.70 -6.57 -14.25
CA VAL A 86 -4.95 -5.19 -14.66
C VAL A 86 -3.83 -4.29 -14.15
N SER A 87 -3.38 -3.37 -15.00
CA SER A 87 -2.40 -2.34 -14.64
C SER A 87 -3.00 -1.28 -13.72
N GLN A 88 -2.22 -0.82 -12.75
CA GLN A 88 -2.62 0.20 -11.78
C GLN A 88 -1.41 1.04 -11.39
N LEU A 89 -1.56 2.36 -11.53
CA LEU A 89 -0.58 3.34 -11.09
C LEU A 89 -1.04 3.96 -9.76
N GLU A 90 -0.17 3.90 -8.76
CA GLU A 90 -0.38 4.51 -7.46
C GLU A 90 0.55 5.72 -7.32
N VAL A 91 -0.03 6.89 -7.08
CA VAL A 91 0.66 8.18 -7.01
C VAL A 91 0.18 8.98 -5.80
N SER A 92 1.04 9.88 -5.32
CA SER A 92 0.66 10.78 -4.24
C SER A 92 -0.25 11.91 -4.73
N ARG A 93 -0.80 12.70 -3.81
CA ARG A 93 -1.58 13.90 -4.17
C ARG A 93 -0.68 14.97 -4.80
N ALA A 94 0.52 15.16 -4.26
CA ALA A 94 1.54 16.03 -4.86
C ALA A 94 1.92 15.60 -6.30
N ASP A 95 2.06 14.29 -6.54
CA ASP A 95 2.35 13.75 -7.87
C ASP A 95 1.26 14.11 -8.89
N CYS A 96 -0.01 14.09 -8.48
CA CYS A 96 -1.12 14.53 -9.34
C CYS A 96 -0.95 15.99 -9.81
N PHE A 97 -0.49 16.89 -8.94
CA PHE A 97 -0.23 18.29 -9.31
C PHE A 97 0.95 18.47 -10.26
N THR A 98 1.96 17.60 -10.16
CA THR A 98 3.11 17.57 -11.07
C THR A 98 2.70 17.09 -12.45
N LEU A 99 1.95 15.98 -12.50
CA LEU A 99 1.46 15.37 -13.74
C LEU A 99 0.33 16.19 -14.39
N GLY A 100 -0.41 16.98 -13.61
CA GLY A 100 -1.59 17.70 -14.09
C GLY A 100 -2.80 16.78 -14.30
N ILE A 101 -2.93 15.74 -13.47
CA ILE A 101 -4.03 14.77 -13.53
C ILE A 101 -4.88 14.85 -12.25
N LYS A 102 -6.08 14.28 -12.31
CA LYS A 102 -6.93 14.05 -11.12
C LYS A 102 -7.06 12.55 -10.89
N ALA A 103 -6.48 12.06 -9.81
CA ALA A 103 -6.68 10.70 -9.33
C ALA A 103 -7.50 10.73 -8.02
N PRO A 104 -8.51 9.86 -7.86
CA PRO A 104 -9.25 9.72 -6.60
C PRO A 104 -8.44 8.91 -5.58
N VAL A 105 -8.76 9.08 -4.30
CA VAL A 105 -8.28 8.18 -3.24
C VAL A 105 -9.10 6.89 -3.30
N ARG A 106 -8.44 5.73 -3.45
CA ARG A 106 -9.11 4.43 -3.61
C ARG A 106 -8.29 3.29 -3.01
N GLU A 107 -8.98 2.21 -2.65
CA GLU A 107 -8.31 0.93 -2.40
C GLU A 107 -7.79 0.35 -3.72
N SER A 108 -6.67 -0.39 -3.65
CA SER A 108 -6.13 -1.09 -4.80
C SER A 108 -7.18 -2.02 -5.43
N GLY A 109 -7.38 -1.90 -6.74
CA GLY A 109 -8.37 -2.64 -7.53
C GLY A 109 -9.69 -1.89 -7.75
N GLN A 110 -9.98 -0.82 -7.00
CA GLN A 110 -11.18 0.01 -7.21
C GLN A 110 -10.92 1.09 -8.26
N LEU A 111 -10.92 0.68 -9.52
CA LEU A 111 -10.45 1.49 -10.65
C LEU A 111 -11.56 2.27 -11.39
N GLU A 112 -12.82 2.09 -11.03
CA GLU A 112 -13.93 2.82 -11.68
C GLU A 112 -13.81 4.35 -11.48
N ASN A 113 -13.86 5.11 -12.57
CA ASN A 113 -13.69 6.57 -12.60
C ASN A 113 -12.37 7.04 -11.97
N ALA A 114 -11.32 6.22 -12.07
CA ALA A 114 -9.97 6.57 -11.66
C ALA A 114 -9.30 7.51 -12.69
N GLY A 115 -8.12 8.00 -12.36
CA GLY A 115 -7.36 8.88 -13.25
C GLY A 115 -6.75 8.12 -14.44
N SER A 116 -6.19 8.89 -15.37
CA SER A 116 -5.50 8.40 -16.56
C SER A 116 -4.11 9.03 -16.66
N ALA A 117 -3.16 8.29 -17.25
CA ALA A 117 -1.80 8.76 -17.51
C ALA A 117 -1.17 7.94 -18.64
N LEU A 118 -0.09 8.43 -19.24
CA LEU A 118 0.71 7.68 -20.20
C LEU A 118 1.93 7.08 -19.48
N LEU A 119 2.19 5.79 -19.67
CA LEU A 119 3.43 5.14 -19.28
C LEU A 119 4.37 5.04 -20.47
N ILE A 120 5.65 5.32 -20.27
CA ILE A 120 6.70 5.17 -21.27
C ILE A 120 7.77 4.23 -20.70
N GLY A 121 8.04 3.16 -21.43
CA GLY A 121 9.12 2.21 -21.20
C GLY A 121 10.16 2.25 -22.32
N PRO A 122 11.22 1.44 -22.22
CA PRO A 122 12.29 1.43 -23.23
C PRO A 122 11.87 0.91 -24.61
N ALA A 123 10.83 0.08 -24.69
CA ALA A 123 10.36 -0.52 -25.95
C ALA A 123 9.07 0.10 -26.50
N GLY A 124 8.39 0.94 -25.72
CA GLY A 124 7.10 1.49 -26.12
C GLY A 124 6.38 2.26 -25.02
N HIS A 125 5.07 2.40 -25.17
CA HIS A 125 4.22 3.14 -24.25
C HIS A 125 2.87 2.45 -24.05
N VAL A 126 2.19 2.78 -22.95
CA VAL A 126 0.85 2.30 -22.60
C VAL A 126 0.02 3.46 -22.10
N GLU A 127 -1.16 3.66 -22.68
CA GLU A 127 -2.15 4.59 -22.15
C GLU A 127 -2.94 3.91 -21.02
N LEU A 128 -2.83 4.44 -19.81
CA LEU A 128 -3.66 4.02 -18.69
C LEU A 128 -4.98 4.77 -18.72
N HIS A 129 -6.08 4.04 -18.85
CA HIS A 129 -7.43 4.61 -18.83
C HIS A 129 -8.17 4.14 -17.58
N SER A 130 -8.51 5.09 -16.70
CA SER A 130 -9.19 4.77 -15.43
C SER A 130 -8.38 3.77 -14.58
N GLN A 131 -7.07 4.01 -14.44
CA GLN A 131 -6.13 3.09 -13.80
C GLN A 131 -5.14 3.81 -12.86
N VAL A 132 -5.35 5.10 -12.59
CA VAL A 132 -4.47 5.91 -11.72
C VAL A 132 -5.19 6.33 -10.45
N ILE A 133 -4.64 5.98 -9.29
CA ILE A 133 -5.23 6.26 -7.98
C ILE A 133 -4.22 6.91 -7.01
N CYS A 134 -4.75 7.66 -6.03
CA CYS A 134 -4.05 7.84 -4.77
C CYS A 134 -4.40 6.67 -3.86
N ALA A 135 -3.39 5.99 -3.31
CA ALA A 135 -3.60 4.81 -2.50
C ALA A 135 -4.30 5.17 -1.18
N TRP A 136 -5.40 4.49 -0.87
CA TRP A 136 -6.05 4.60 0.45
C TRP A 136 -5.27 3.77 1.47
N ARG A 137 -4.97 4.36 2.64
CA ARG A 137 -4.27 3.69 3.74
C ARG A 137 -4.97 2.42 4.24
N HIS A 138 -4.24 1.35 4.42
CA HIS A 138 -4.83 0.06 4.80
C HIS A 138 -3.85 -0.80 5.58
N ILE A 139 -4.37 -1.82 6.27
CA ILE A 139 -3.55 -2.83 6.92
C ILE A 139 -3.79 -4.16 6.22
N HIS A 140 -2.72 -4.77 5.73
CA HIS A 140 -2.72 -6.17 5.34
C HIS A 140 -2.61 -7.05 6.58
N MET A 141 -3.44 -8.09 6.69
CA MET A 141 -3.43 -9.04 7.80
C MET A 141 -3.64 -10.46 7.30
N SER A 142 -2.98 -11.43 7.94
CA SER A 142 -3.42 -12.83 7.88
C SER A 142 -4.69 -13.02 8.70
N PRO A 143 -5.49 -14.10 8.49
CA PRO A 143 -6.62 -14.38 9.39
C PRO A 143 -6.21 -14.61 10.84
N GLN A 144 -4.98 -15.07 11.09
CA GLN A 144 -4.45 -15.19 12.44
C GLN A 144 -4.25 -13.83 13.09
N ASP A 145 -3.66 -12.86 12.37
CA ASP A 145 -3.43 -11.51 12.87
C ASP A 145 -4.75 -10.77 13.10
N ALA A 146 -5.70 -10.91 12.18
CA ALA A 146 -7.06 -10.35 12.32
C ALA A 146 -7.76 -10.88 13.59
N ARG A 147 -7.66 -12.19 13.88
CA ARG A 147 -8.17 -12.78 15.13
C ARG A 147 -7.45 -12.25 16.37
N ARG A 148 -6.13 -12.08 16.31
CA ARG A 148 -5.33 -11.55 17.44
C ARG A 148 -5.67 -10.10 17.75
N LEU A 149 -5.92 -9.31 16.71
CA LEU A 149 -6.29 -7.89 16.80
C LEU A 149 -7.80 -7.67 16.94
N ASN A 150 -8.61 -8.75 16.93
CA ASN A 150 -10.06 -8.71 17.03
C ASN A 150 -10.73 -7.80 15.98
N VAL A 151 -10.26 -7.90 14.73
CA VAL A 151 -10.79 -7.17 13.58
C VAL A 151 -11.19 -8.11 12.46
N SER A 152 -11.97 -7.59 11.50
CA SER A 152 -12.49 -8.33 10.35
C SER A 152 -12.15 -7.66 9.03
N ASN A 153 -12.19 -8.43 7.94
CA ASN A 153 -11.97 -7.89 6.59
C ASN A 153 -12.99 -6.80 6.23
N GLY A 154 -12.51 -5.69 5.69
CA GLY A 154 -13.31 -4.52 5.32
C GLY A 154 -13.65 -3.60 6.49
N GLN A 155 -13.30 -3.96 7.73
CA GLN A 155 -13.50 -3.09 8.88
C GLN A 155 -12.59 -1.85 8.76
N LYS A 156 -13.15 -0.69 9.13
CA LYS A 156 -12.38 0.53 9.29
C LYS A 156 -11.96 0.69 10.75
N VAL A 157 -10.68 0.97 10.97
CA VAL A 157 -10.08 1.10 12.29
C VAL A 157 -9.29 2.40 12.39
N SER A 158 -8.91 2.75 13.61
CA SER A 158 -7.97 3.84 13.86
C SER A 158 -6.60 3.29 14.25
N VAL A 159 -5.55 3.92 13.72
CA VAL A 159 -4.16 3.54 13.96
C VAL A 159 -3.40 4.73 14.52
N ARG A 160 -2.69 4.55 15.63
CA ARG A 160 -1.90 5.59 16.27
C ARG A 160 -0.42 5.39 15.98
N SER A 161 0.23 6.43 15.46
CA SER A 161 1.69 6.51 15.40
C SER A 161 2.28 7.04 16.71
N ASN A 162 3.60 6.94 16.84
CA ASN A 162 4.36 7.45 17.97
C ASN A 162 5.36 8.51 17.51
N GLY A 163 5.94 9.27 18.45
CA GLY A 163 6.99 10.25 18.18
C GLY A 163 6.49 11.70 18.11
N GLU A 164 7.38 12.62 17.72
CA GLU A 164 7.12 14.08 17.78
C GLU A 164 5.97 14.54 16.87
N ARG A 165 5.77 13.86 15.75
CA ARG A 165 4.65 14.10 14.82
C ARG A 165 3.59 13.01 14.93
N GLN A 166 3.33 12.55 16.15
CA GLN A 166 2.30 11.54 16.40
C GLN A 166 0.94 11.96 15.81
N LEU A 167 0.30 11.03 15.11
CA LEU A 167 -1.02 11.18 14.52
C LEU A 167 -1.89 9.97 14.86
N THR A 168 -3.19 10.17 14.81
CA THR A 168 -4.17 9.09 14.66
C THR A 168 -4.65 9.08 13.22
N PHE A 169 -4.49 7.95 12.54
CA PHE A 169 -5.04 7.69 11.23
C PHE A 169 -6.38 6.98 11.39
N ASP A 170 -7.47 7.70 11.19
CA ASP A 170 -8.81 7.11 11.16
C ASP A 170 -9.10 6.45 9.81
N GLU A 171 -10.26 5.79 9.64
CA GLU A 171 -10.67 5.25 8.33
C GLU A 171 -9.64 4.32 7.66
N VAL A 172 -8.83 3.60 8.45
CA VAL A 172 -7.84 2.64 7.93
C VAL A 172 -8.56 1.34 7.63
N VAL A 173 -8.51 0.89 6.37
CA VAL A 173 -9.20 -0.33 5.94
C VAL A 173 -8.39 -1.56 6.33
N VAL A 174 -9.01 -2.53 7.00
CA VAL A 174 -8.42 -3.84 7.28
C VAL A 174 -8.67 -4.77 6.09
N ARG A 175 -7.61 -5.36 5.54
CA ARG A 175 -7.68 -6.33 4.45
C ARG A 175 -7.11 -7.67 4.92
N VAL A 176 -7.94 -8.70 4.94
CA VAL A 176 -7.58 -10.03 5.46
C VAL A 176 -7.52 -11.05 4.34
N ARG A 177 -6.35 -11.65 4.13
CA ARG A 177 -6.12 -12.75 3.19
C ARG A 177 -5.05 -13.70 3.72
N ASP A 178 -5.11 -14.97 3.32
CA ASP A 178 -4.16 -15.99 3.75
C ASP A 178 -2.72 -15.72 3.29
N ASP A 179 -2.55 -15.00 2.18
CA ASP A 179 -1.26 -14.65 1.59
C ASP A 179 -0.73 -13.28 2.02
N PHE A 180 -1.32 -12.67 3.06
CA PHE A 180 -0.90 -11.37 3.58
C PHE A 180 -0.03 -11.49 4.83
N ALA A 181 0.96 -10.61 4.92
CA ALA A 181 1.74 -10.38 6.12
C ALA A 181 1.30 -9.09 6.81
N LEU A 182 1.23 -9.09 8.14
CA LEU A 182 0.86 -7.91 8.94
C LEU A 182 1.71 -6.69 8.58
N GLU A 183 1.09 -5.65 8.02
CA GLU A 183 1.75 -4.40 7.62
C GLU A 183 0.73 -3.26 7.40
N PHE A 184 1.00 -2.08 7.96
CA PHE A 184 0.23 -0.86 7.71
C PHE A 184 0.82 -0.09 6.53
N HIS A 185 0.07 0.00 5.42
CA HIS A 185 0.47 0.63 4.18
C HIS A 185 -0.04 2.06 4.12
N ILE A 186 0.89 3.00 3.97
CA ILE A 186 0.64 4.43 3.77
C ILE A 186 1.55 4.98 2.68
N ASP A 187 1.15 6.07 2.04
CA ASP A 187 2.02 6.73 1.07
C ASP A 187 3.12 7.57 1.75
N THR A 188 4.05 8.09 0.95
CA THR A 188 5.14 8.94 1.46
C THR A 188 4.67 10.25 2.09
N GLU A 189 3.56 10.83 1.65
CA GLU A 189 3.04 12.09 2.20
C GLU A 189 2.44 11.86 3.59
N GLU A 190 1.63 10.81 3.75
CA GLU A 190 1.09 10.36 5.03
C GLU A 190 2.20 10.00 6.02
N ALA A 191 3.22 9.28 5.57
CA ALA A 191 4.35 8.91 6.42
C ALA A 191 5.15 10.15 6.89
N ASN A 192 5.43 11.08 5.98
CA ASN A 192 6.14 12.32 6.31
C ASN A 192 5.35 13.21 7.26
N ALA A 193 4.02 13.27 7.11
CA ALA A 193 3.14 14.00 8.01
C ALA A 193 3.19 13.46 9.44
N ALA A 194 3.33 12.14 9.59
CA ALA A 194 3.45 11.44 10.88
C ALA A 194 4.88 11.23 11.39
N GLY A 195 5.90 11.65 10.64
CA GLY A 195 7.31 11.40 10.99
C GLY A 195 7.72 9.92 10.99
N LEU A 196 7.04 9.08 10.19
CA LEU A 196 7.26 7.64 10.14
C LEU A 196 8.34 7.22 9.13
N LYS A 197 8.94 6.05 9.38
CA LYS A 197 9.88 5.37 8.47
C LYS A 197 9.46 3.91 8.28
N ASN A 198 9.95 3.26 7.22
CA ASN A 198 9.72 1.84 7.00
C ASN A 198 10.13 1.02 8.24
N GLY A 199 9.26 0.11 8.67
CA GLY A 199 9.47 -0.73 9.86
C GLY A 199 9.18 -0.05 11.21
N ALA A 200 8.79 1.23 11.22
CA ALA A 200 8.26 1.87 12.42
C ALA A 200 7.04 1.10 12.93
N GLN A 201 6.77 1.20 14.23
CA GLN A 201 5.69 0.46 14.88
C GLN A 201 4.54 1.42 15.22
N VAL A 202 3.34 1.02 14.80
CA VAL A 202 2.08 1.72 15.11
C VAL A 202 1.15 0.78 15.88
N THR A 203 0.15 1.35 16.54
CA THR A 203 -0.78 0.58 17.37
C THR A 203 -2.21 0.81 16.91
N LEU A 204 -2.97 -0.28 16.81
CA LEU A 204 -4.41 -0.20 16.58
C LEU A 204 -5.10 0.35 17.83
N ILE A 205 -5.94 1.36 17.66
CA ILE A 205 -6.64 2.06 18.75
C ILE A 205 -8.14 2.07 18.47
N GLY A 206 -8.85 1.04 18.92
CA GLY A 206 -10.30 0.90 18.71
C GLY A 206 -10.66 -0.49 18.27
#